data_AF-A0A7S0RE27-F1
#
_entry.id   AF-A0A7S0RE27-F1
#
_cell.length_a   1.000
_cell.length_b   1.000
_cell.length_c   1.000
_cell.angle_alpha   90.00
_cell.angle_beta   90.00
_cell.angle_gamma   90.00
#
_symmetry.space_group_name_H-M   'P 1'
#
loop_
_entity.id
_entity.type
_entity.pdbx_description
1 polymer ?
#
loop_
_entity_poly.entity_id
_entity_poly.type
_entity_poly.pdbx_seq_one_letter_code
_entity_poly.pdbx_strand_id
1 'polypeptide(L)'
;EGVINDATSVVLLGAVNRIFPANKGAEHAPSAGAALGSLALSFMYLFTTSTALGVATGFGVASLVSRFASHGPHHEVALIGLLSYLSYLLAEVLGLSGILSLFCCGIVVSHYALGNISNPGRTTTLNAFKTLSYISEGIIFIYLGMDALDPGKWAAASGGEASWLCVTLLLLLMLARAASVVPIVGVHNLVSAVKLTATDAVIIWWSGLMRGAVSVALAYYYFDLGATSGAADPSKLSRADRHRATLIAATLVVVLVSTLALGWLTHPLMQVLVEEPDRPLHVK
;
A
#
# COMPACT_ATOMS: atom_id res chain seq x y z
N GLU A 1 -1.44 10.57 4.03
CA GLU A 1 -2.48 9.61 3.61
C GLU A 1 -1.89 8.35 2.99
N GLY A 2 -1.11 8.46 1.90
CA GLY A 2 -0.60 7.31 1.13
C GLY A 2 -0.01 6.16 1.96
N VAL A 3 0.96 6.44 2.83
CA VAL A 3 1.63 5.40 3.63
C VAL A 3 0.68 4.65 4.59
N ILE A 4 -0.28 5.37 5.20
CA ILE A 4 -1.27 4.76 6.10
C ILE A 4 -2.26 3.91 5.30
N ASN A 5 -2.66 4.41 4.13
CA ASN A 5 -3.53 3.67 3.21
C ASN A 5 -2.87 2.36 2.75
N ASP A 6 -1.58 2.41 2.41
CA ASP A 6 -0.81 1.23 2.00
C ASP A 6 -0.78 0.18 3.12
N ALA A 7 -0.41 0.58 4.34
CA ALA A 7 -0.44 -0.32 5.51
C ALA A 7 -1.84 -0.89 5.79
N THR A 8 -2.89 -0.07 5.69
CA THR A 8 -4.28 -0.50 5.94
C THR A 8 -4.76 -1.47 4.87
N SER A 9 -4.42 -1.23 3.60
CA SER A 9 -4.83 -2.08 2.47
C SER A 9 -4.24 -3.48 2.56
N VAL A 10 -3.00 -3.61 3.03
CA VAL A 10 -2.34 -4.90 3.27
C VAL A 10 -3.07 -5.70 4.34
N VAL A 11 -3.43 -5.05 5.46
CA VAL A 11 -4.15 -5.72 6.56
C VAL A 11 -5.56 -6.11 6.14
N LEU A 12 -6.24 -5.23 5.39
CA LEU A 12 -7.57 -5.51 4.85
C LEU A 12 -7.53 -6.71 3.91
N LEU A 13 -6.57 -6.78 2.99
CA LEU A 13 -6.44 -7.92 2.08
C LEU A 13 -6.04 -9.21 2.81
N GLY A 14 -5.19 -9.10 3.84
CA GLY A 14 -4.91 -10.23 4.74
C GLY A 14 -6.15 -10.74 5.46
N ALA A 15 -7.02 -9.85 5.94
CA ALA A 15 -8.30 -10.21 6.56
C ALA A 15 -9.25 -10.87 5.55
N VAL A 16 -9.32 -10.34 4.32
CA VAL A 16 -10.11 -10.93 3.23
C VAL A 16 -9.61 -12.35 2.90
N ASN A 17 -8.30 -12.54 2.72
CA ASN A 17 -7.73 -13.86 2.39
C ASN A 17 -7.87 -14.87 3.54
N ARG A 18 -7.98 -14.41 4.79
CA ARG A 18 -8.25 -15.29 5.94
C ARG A 18 -9.67 -15.87 5.92
N ILE A 19 -10.63 -15.11 5.39
CA ILE A 19 -12.06 -15.49 5.33
C ILE A 19 -12.41 -16.17 4.01
N PHE A 20 -11.83 -15.66 2.92
CA PHE A 20 -11.96 -16.18 1.57
C PHE A 20 -10.56 -16.59 1.08
N PRO A 21 -10.04 -17.76 1.52
CA PRO A 21 -8.74 -18.22 1.07
C PRO A 21 -8.80 -18.38 -0.44
N ALA A 22 -7.90 -17.71 -1.16
CA ALA A 22 -7.88 -17.76 -2.63
C ALA A 22 -7.88 -19.21 -3.15
N ASN A 23 -7.32 -20.16 -2.40
CA ASN A 23 -7.13 -21.58 -2.75
C ASN A 23 -8.29 -22.53 -2.39
N LYS A 24 -9.32 -22.10 -1.66
CA LYS A 24 -10.47 -22.96 -1.34
C LYS A 24 -11.73 -22.42 -2.03
N GLY A 25 -12.34 -23.26 -2.86
CA GLY A 25 -13.58 -22.92 -3.57
C GLY A 25 -14.69 -22.45 -2.64
N ALA A 26 -15.66 -21.73 -3.21
CA ALA A 26 -16.76 -21.03 -2.55
C ALA A 26 -17.78 -21.92 -1.79
N GLU A 27 -17.38 -23.09 -1.31
CA GLU A 27 -18.27 -24.06 -0.65
C GLU A 27 -18.58 -23.70 0.81
N HIS A 28 -17.89 -22.73 1.40
CA HIS A 28 -18.10 -22.28 2.78
C HIS A 28 -18.21 -20.75 2.90
N ALA A 29 -18.75 -20.07 1.89
CA ALA A 29 -18.97 -18.63 1.99
C ALA A 29 -20.05 -18.34 3.06
N PRO A 30 -19.72 -17.66 4.17
CA PRO A 30 -20.72 -17.27 5.15
C PRO A 30 -21.76 -16.35 4.49
N SER A 31 -22.99 -16.32 5.04
CA SER A 31 -24.01 -15.38 4.59
C SER A 31 -23.47 -13.95 4.59
N ALA A 32 -23.91 -13.11 3.64
CA ALA A 32 -23.32 -11.78 3.41
C ALA A 32 -23.18 -10.92 4.68
N GLY A 33 -24.16 -10.97 5.59
CA GLY A 33 -24.09 -10.29 6.89
C GLY A 33 -23.05 -10.89 7.85
N ALA A 34 -22.94 -12.23 7.91
CA ALA A 34 -21.95 -12.91 8.73
C ALA A 34 -20.52 -12.72 8.17
N ALA A 35 -20.37 -12.63 6.84
CA ALA A 35 -19.12 -12.33 6.16
C ALA A 35 -18.59 -10.94 6.51
N LEU A 36 -19.48 -9.92 6.54
CA LEU A 36 -19.09 -8.56 6.93
C LEU A 36 -18.68 -8.48 8.40
N GLY A 37 -19.44 -9.14 9.29
CA GLY A 37 -19.10 -9.19 10.71
C GLY A 37 -17.76 -9.90 10.97
N SER A 38 -17.52 -11.03 10.32
CA SER A 38 -16.25 -11.77 10.46
C SER A 38 -15.07 -11.02 9.85
N LEU A 39 -15.28 -10.29 8.75
CA LEU A 39 -14.28 -9.42 8.14
C LEU A 39 -13.89 -8.27 9.06
N ALA A 40 -14.88 -7.56 9.60
CA ALA A 40 -14.64 -6.46 10.54
C ALA A 40 -13.87 -6.95 11.77
N LEU A 41 -14.26 -8.09 12.34
CA LEU A 41 -13.59 -8.66 13.50
C LEU A 41 -12.16 -9.11 13.17
N SER A 42 -11.96 -9.78 12.03
CA SER A 42 -10.63 -10.25 11.60
C SER A 42 -9.69 -9.07 11.31
N PHE A 43 -10.22 -8.02 10.67
CA PHE A 43 -9.47 -6.80 10.41
C PHE A 43 -9.09 -6.10 11.72
N MET A 44 -10.03 -5.92 12.65
CA MET A 44 -9.75 -5.32 13.96
C MET A 44 -8.73 -6.13 14.75
N TYR A 45 -8.85 -7.46 14.74
CA TYR A 45 -7.89 -8.35 15.38
C TYR A 45 -6.49 -8.16 14.78
N LEU A 46 -6.34 -8.37 13.46
CA LEU A 46 -5.04 -8.27 12.79
C LEU A 46 -4.43 -6.88 12.96
N PHE A 47 -5.24 -5.82 12.83
CA PHE A 47 -4.79 -4.44 12.98
C PHE A 47 -4.26 -4.19 14.40
N THR A 48 -5.06 -4.49 15.44
CA THR A 48 -4.68 -4.21 16.83
C THR A 48 -3.50 -5.04 17.30
N THR A 49 -3.46 -6.35 17.01
CA THR A 49 -2.37 -7.22 17.45
C THR A 49 -1.07 -6.93 16.69
N SER A 50 -1.13 -6.68 15.38
CA SER A 50 0.07 -6.27 14.60
C SER A 50 0.60 -4.93 15.06
N THR A 51 -0.26 -3.94 15.32
CA THR A 51 0.17 -2.65 15.84
C THR A 51 0.80 -2.78 17.22
N ALA A 52 0.18 -3.54 18.14
CA ALA A 52 0.74 -3.77 19.47
C ALA A 52 2.12 -4.44 19.40
N LEU A 53 2.28 -5.46 18.55
CA LEU A 53 3.55 -6.14 18.33
C LEU A 53 4.61 -5.20 17.73
N GLY A 54 4.23 -4.40 16.72
CA GLY A 54 5.11 -3.42 16.09
C GLY A 54 5.59 -2.35 17.07
N VAL A 55 4.69 -1.85 17.94
CA VAL A 55 5.05 -0.88 18.98
C VAL A 55 5.99 -1.51 20.02
N ALA A 56 5.68 -2.71 20.51
CA ALA A 56 6.51 -3.42 21.48
C ALA A 56 7.92 -3.71 20.94
N THR A 57 8.01 -4.22 19.70
CA THR A 57 9.28 -4.48 19.03
C THR A 57 10.05 -3.18 18.75
N GLY A 58 9.36 -2.09 18.37
CA GLY A 58 9.97 -0.77 18.17
C GLY A 58 10.60 -0.19 19.44
N PHE A 59 9.93 -0.33 20.60
CA PHE A 59 10.54 0.04 21.89
C PHE A 59 11.73 -0.86 22.24
N GLY A 60 11.66 -2.15 21.90
CA GLY A 60 12.79 -3.07 21.99
C GLY A 60 13.99 -2.61 21.17
N VAL A 61 13.75 -2.20 19.91
CA VAL A 61 14.79 -1.64 19.04
C VAL A 61 15.39 -0.37 19.65
N ALA A 62 14.57 0.59 20.07
CA ALA A 62 15.05 1.85 20.65
C ALA A 62 15.90 1.63 21.91
N SER A 63 15.51 0.68 22.76
CA SER A 63 16.24 0.30 23.97
C SER A 63 17.57 -0.37 23.64
N LEU A 64 17.60 -1.24 22.63
CA LEU A 64 18.80 -1.97 22.23
C LEU A 64 19.79 -1.04 21.53
N VAL A 65 19.31 -0.20 20.63
CA VAL A 65 20.10 0.85 19.97
C VAL A 65 20.75 1.76 21.00
N SER A 66 20.00 2.23 22.00
CA SER A 66 20.55 3.10 23.06
C SER A 66 21.69 2.45 23.85
N ARG A 67 21.71 1.12 23.97
CA ARG A 67 22.78 0.38 24.67
C ARG A 67 24.01 0.15 23.80
N PHE A 68 23.82 -0.02 22.48
CA PHE A 68 24.88 -0.43 21.56
C PHE A 68 25.39 0.70 20.62
N ALA A 69 24.81 1.90 20.71
CA ALA A 69 25.13 3.08 19.88
C ALA A 69 26.62 3.50 19.88
N SER A 70 27.42 3.09 20.86
CA SER A 70 28.83 3.49 20.99
C SER A 70 29.78 2.97 19.89
N HIS A 71 29.33 2.08 18.99
CA HIS A 71 30.20 1.42 18.01
C HIS A 71 30.26 2.11 16.64
N GLY A 72 29.70 3.31 16.50
CA GLY A 72 29.79 4.14 15.30
C GLY A 72 28.60 4.00 14.32
N PRO A 73 28.50 4.91 13.33
CA PRO A 73 27.27 5.14 12.57
C PRO A 73 26.84 3.95 11.70
N HIS A 74 27.78 3.18 11.16
CA HIS A 74 27.45 2.01 10.33
C HIS A 74 26.78 0.90 11.15
N HIS A 75 27.22 0.68 12.40
CA HIS A 75 26.63 -0.29 13.30
C HIS A 75 25.22 0.12 13.72
N GLU A 76 25.01 1.41 14.02
CA GLU A 76 23.69 1.97 14.36
C GLU A 76 22.68 1.74 13.23
N VAL A 77 23.06 2.02 11.98
CA VAL A 77 22.21 1.83 10.79
C VAL A 77 21.87 0.35 10.61
N ALA A 78 22.87 -0.53 10.67
CA ALA A 78 22.68 -1.97 10.50
C ALA A 78 21.76 -2.55 11.58
N LEU A 79 21.96 -2.15 12.83
CA LEU A 79 21.19 -2.64 13.97
C LEU A 79 19.73 -2.15 13.91
N ILE A 80 19.50 -0.90 13.53
CA ILE A 80 18.14 -0.39 13.29
C ILE A 80 17.45 -1.19 12.18
N GLY A 81 18.13 -1.41 11.04
CA GLY A 81 17.55 -2.16 9.92
C GLY A 81 17.23 -3.61 10.26
N LEU A 82 18.19 -4.34 10.84
CA LEU A 82 18.04 -5.74 11.19
C LEU A 82 16.96 -5.97 12.24
N LEU A 83 16.95 -5.17 13.31
CA LEU A 83 15.96 -5.32 14.39
C LEU A 83 14.58 -4.86 13.97
N SER A 84 14.47 -3.84 13.11
CA SER A 84 13.18 -3.47 12.53
C SER A 84 12.65 -4.62 11.67
N TYR A 85 13.49 -5.25 10.84
CA TYR A 85 13.10 -6.41 10.04
C TYR A 85 12.74 -7.64 10.90
N LEU A 86 13.35 -7.80 12.08
CA LEU A 86 12.96 -8.85 13.02
C LEU A 86 11.50 -8.69 13.49
N SER A 87 10.98 -7.45 13.61
CA SER A 87 9.55 -7.20 13.88
C SER A 87 8.65 -7.80 12.80
N TYR A 88 9.04 -7.68 11.53
CA TYR A 88 8.34 -8.30 10.41
C TYR A 88 8.32 -9.83 10.55
N LEU A 89 9.48 -10.45 10.76
CA LEU A 89 9.59 -11.91 10.86
C LEU A 89 8.79 -12.47 12.04
N LEU A 90 8.82 -11.80 13.20
CA LEU A 90 8.07 -12.23 14.37
C LEU A 90 6.56 -12.18 14.12
N ALA A 91 6.08 -11.14 13.46
CA ALA A 91 4.68 -11.01 13.08
C ALA A 91 4.23 -12.11 12.10
N GLU A 92 5.05 -12.45 11.10
CA GLU A 92 4.77 -13.54 10.16
C GLU A 92 4.69 -14.90 10.87
N VAL A 93 5.63 -15.20 11.79
CA VAL A 93 5.61 -16.46 12.58
C VAL A 93 4.36 -16.57 13.46
N LEU A 94 3.86 -15.44 13.95
CA LEU A 94 2.63 -15.37 14.75
C LEU A 94 1.35 -15.35 13.91
N GLY A 95 1.44 -15.39 12.58
CA GLY A 95 0.29 -15.33 11.66
C GLY A 95 -0.43 -13.98 11.69
N LEU A 96 0.31 -12.91 11.98
CA LEU A 96 -0.15 -11.52 11.97
C LEU A 96 0.31 -10.81 10.67
N SER A 97 -0.08 -9.54 10.49
CA SER A 97 0.44 -8.75 9.36
C SER A 97 1.87 -8.27 9.67
N GLY A 98 2.87 -8.86 9.00
CA GLY A 98 4.27 -8.48 9.11
C GLY A 98 4.54 -7.05 8.67
N ILE A 99 3.94 -6.65 7.55
CA ILE A 99 4.11 -5.31 6.96
C ILE A 99 3.59 -4.23 7.91
N LEU A 100 2.42 -4.42 8.53
CA LEU A 100 1.88 -3.47 9.52
C LEU A 100 2.75 -3.42 10.78
N SER A 101 3.22 -4.57 11.28
CA SER A 101 4.11 -4.61 12.45
C SER A 101 5.40 -3.84 12.19
N LEU A 102 6.04 -4.06 11.03
CA LEU A 102 7.23 -3.33 10.60
C LEU A 102 6.97 -1.83 10.47
N PHE A 103 5.81 -1.43 9.92
CA PHE A 103 5.43 -0.03 9.80
C PHE A 103 5.29 0.65 11.17
N CYS A 104 4.56 0.04 12.11
CA CYS A 104 4.41 0.55 13.47
C CYS A 104 5.76 0.57 14.22
N CYS A 105 6.59 -0.46 14.04
CA CYS A 105 7.96 -0.49 14.56
C CYS A 105 8.78 0.69 14.01
N GLY A 106 8.71 0.94 12.70
CA GLY A 106 9.40 2.05 12.04
C GLY A 106 8.97 3.42 12.57
N ILE A 107 7.68 3.63 12.87
CA ILE A 107 7.19 4.87 13.51
C ILE A 107 7.85 5.05 14.89
N VAL A 108 7.82 4.01 15.74
CA VAL A 108 8.42 4.08 17.08
C VAL A 108 9.94 4.29 17.00
N VAL A 109 10.63 3.60 16.10
CA VAL A 109 12.07 3.77 15.86
C VAL A 109 12.39 5.21 15.41
N SER A 110 11.57 5.78 14.52
CA SER A 110 11.76 7.16 14.04
C SER A 110 11.69 8.19 15.17
N HIS A 111 10.79 7.99 16.14
CA HIS A 111 10.63 8.91 17.26
C HIS A 111 11.59 8.66 18.42
N TYR A 112 11.86 7.40 18.77
CA TYR A 112 12.60 7.04 19.99
C TYR A 112 14.02 6.55 19.73
N ALA A 113 14.29 5.84 18.63
CA ALA A 113 15.63 5.33 18.35
C ALA A 113 16.54 6.38 17.68
N LEU A 114 15.99 7.21 16.78
CA LEU A 114 16.78 8.25 16.10
C LEU A 114 17.27 9.37 17.03
N GLY A 115 16.63 9.55 18.19
CA GLY A 115 17.11 10.46 19.23
C GLY A 115 18.26 9.88 20.08
N ASN A 116 18.40 8.54 20.10
CA ASN A 116 19.36 7.83 20.94
C ASN A 116 20.68 7.51 20.23
N ILE A 117 20.79 7.79 18.93
CA ILE A 117 21.97 7.52 18.09
C ILE A 117 22.82 8.77 17.88
N SER A 118 24.04 8.57 17.41
CA SER A 118 24.93 9.65 17.00
C SER A 118 24.33 10.52 15.88
N ASN A 119 24.64 11.83 15.88
CA ASN A 119 24.26 12.75 14.80
C ASN A 119 24.65 12.24 13.39
N PRO A 120 25.90 11.77 13.15
CA PRO A 120 26.26 11.19 11.84
C PRO A 120 25.47 9.91 11.54
N GLY A 121 25.20 9.07 12.55
CA GLY A 121 24.36 7.88 12.41
C GLY A 121 22.95 8.22 11.96
N ARG A 122 22.31 9.21 12.60
CA ARG A 122 20.94 9.66 12.24
C ARG A 122 20.83 10.08 10.78
N THR A 123 21.73 10.94 10.32
CA THR A 123 21.73 11.39 8.92
C THR A 123 21.99 10.21 7.97
N THR A 124 22.91 9.32 8.33
CA THR A 124 23.22 8.13 7.53
C THR A 124 22.02 7.18 7.43
N THR A 125 21.32 6.91 8.54
CA THR A 125 20.12 6.07 8.58
C THR A 125 19.02 6.66 7.68
N LEU A 126 18.75 7.96 7.81
CA LEU A 126 17.72 8.64 7.00
C LEU A 126 18.06 8.60 5.51
N ASN A 127 19.32 8.85 5.14
CA ASN A 127 19.74 8.80 3.75
C ASN A 127 19.73 7.36 3.21
N ALA A 128 20.19 6.38 4.00
CA ALA A 128 20.19 4.98 3.61
C ALA A 128 18.77 4.47 3.30
N PHE A 129 17.80 4.71 4.19
CA PHE A 129 16.42 4.27 3.97
C PHE A 129 15.72 5.04 2.85
N LYS A 130 16.01 6.34 2.66
CA LYS A 130 15.50 7.10 1.51
C LYS A 130 16.03 6.55 0.19
N THR A 131 17.33 6.31 0.11
CA THR A 131 17.96 5.73 -1.10
C THR A 131 17.45 4.32 -1.35
N LEU A 132 17.31 3.49 -0.32
CA LEU A 132 16.76 2.15 -0.44
C LEU A 132 15.31 2.19 -0.95
N SER A 133 14.47 3.05 -0.37
CA SER A 133 13.08 3.25 -0.82
C SER A 133 13.03 3.65 -2.30
N TYR A 134 13.87 4.59 -2.73
CA TYR A 134 13.92 5.05 -4.12
C TYR A 134 14.34 3.93 -5.08
N ILE A 135 15.36 3.13 -4.70
CA ILE A 135 15.80 1.99 -5.49
C ILE A 135 14.71 0.90 -5.54
N SER A 136 14.11 0.56 -4.39
CA SER A 136 13.03 -0.44 -4.31
C SER A 136 11.81 -0.05 -5.14
N GLU A 137 11.42 1.22 -5.12
CA GLU A 137 10.35 1.74 -5.97
C GLU A 137 10.69 1.58 -7.46
N GLY A 138 11.92 1.95 -7.86
CA GLY A 138 12.39 1.75 -9.23
C GLY A 138 12.39 0.28 -9.67
N ILE A 139 12.81 -0.64 -8.78
CA ILE A 139 12.78 -2.08 -9.05
C ILE A 139 11.35 -2.56 -9.30
N ILE A 140 10.38 -2.19 -8.44
CA ILE A 140 8.99 -2.61 -8.60
C ILE A 140 8.41 -2.08 -9.93
N PHE A 141 8.73 -0.85 -10.32
CA PHE A 141 8.28 -0.29 -11.59
C PHE A 141 8.92 -0.97 -12.81
N ILE A 142 10.20 -1.36 -12.73
CA ILE A 142 10.85 -2.14 -13.79
C ILE A 142 10.17 -3.50 -13.95
N TYR A 143 9.89 -4.20 -12.84
CA TYR A 143 9.15 -5.46 -12.87
C TYR A 143 7.74 -5.28 -13.47
N LEU A 144 7.03 -4.22 -13.06
CA LEU A 144 5.72 -3.88 -13.61
C LEU A 144 5.79 -3.65 -15.13
N GLY A 145 6.78 -2.90 -15.61
CA GLY A 145 6.97 -2.63 -17.03
C GLY A 145 7.33 -3.89 -17.83
N MET A 146 8.17 -4.75 -17.29
CA MET A 146 8.52 -6.04 -17.91
C MET A 146 7.28 -6.93 -18.02
N ASP A 147 6.49 -7.02 -16.96
CA ASP A 147 5.25 -7.82 -16.93
C ASP A 147 4.17 -7.26 -17.85
N ALA A 148 4.09 -5.94 -17.99
CA ALA A 148 3.18 -5.28 -18.92
C ALA A 148 3.52 -5.59 -20.39
N LEU A 149 4.80 -5.84 -20.69
CA LEU A 149 5.27 -6.11 -22.05
C LEU A 149 5.33 -7.60 -22.38
N ASP A 150 5.03 -8.50 -21.45
CA ASP A 150 5.08 -9.95 -21.68
C ASP A 150 3.78 -10.46 -22.35
N PRO A 151 3.80 -10.79 -23.66
CA PRO A 151 2.62 -11.25 -24.39
C PRO A 151 2.03 -12.56 -23.83
N GLY A 152 2.83 -13.38 -23.14
CA GLY A 152 2.36 -14.64 -22.54
C GLY A 152 1.34 -14.40 -21.43
N LYS A 153 1.50 -13.32 -20.66
CA LYS A 153 0.58 -12.95 -19.58
C LYS A 153 -0.76 -12.46 -20.12
N TRP A 154 -0.74 -11.73 -21.23
CA TRP A 154 -1.95 -11.24 -21.90
C TRP A 154 -2.71 -12.36 -22.63
N ALA A 155 -2.00 -13.34 -23.19
CA ALA A 155 -2.63 -14.49 -23.86
C ALA A 155 -3.43 -15.38 -22.89
N ALA A 156 -3.03 -15.43 -21.62
CA ALA A 156 -3.77 -16.14 -20.57
C ALA A 156 -5.00 -15.37 -20.06
N ALA A 157 -5.09 -14.06 -20.32
CA ALA A 157 -6.19 -13.21 -19.91
C ALA A 157 -7.31 -13.20 -20.97
N SER A 158 -8.57 -13.28 -20.52
CA SER A 158 -9.74 -13.10 -21.39
C SER A 158 -9.90 -11.62 -21.73
N GLY A 159 -9.44 -11.19 -22.91
CA GLY A 159 -9.39 -9.76 -23.29
C GLY A 159 -10.71 -8.98 -23.12
N GLY A 160 -11.86 -9.63 -23.37
CA GLY A 160 -13.19 -9.04 -23.13
C GLY A 160 -13.53 -8.84 -21.65
N GLU A 161 -13.18 -9.79 -20.78
CA GLU A 161 -13.43 -9.67 -19.34
C GLU A 161 -12.42 -8.73 -18.69
N ALA A 162 -11.16 -8.75 -19.13
CA ALA A 162 -10.11 -7.87 -18.65
C ALA A 162 -10.42 -6.38 -18.94
N SER A 163 -10.88 -6.06 -20.14
CA SER A 163 -11.24 -4.68 -20.51
C SER A 163 -12.45 -4.18 -19.71
N TRP A 164 -13.50 -4.99 -19.57
CA TRP A 164 -14.64 -4.67 -18.70
C TRP A 164 -14.22 -4.49 -17.24
N LEU A 165 -13.36 -5.37 -16.73
CA LEU A 165 -12.83 -5.28 -15.36
C LEU A 165 -12.00 -4.00 -15.16
N CYS A 166 -11.18 -3.61 -16.13
CA CYS A 166 -10.41 -2.37 -16.06
C CYS A 166 -11.33 -1.13 -15.98
N VAL A 167 -12.34 -1.06 -16.85
CA VAL A 167 -13.28 0.08 -16.86
C VAL A 167 -14.07 0.14 -15.56
N THR A 168 -14.57 -1.00 -15.08
CA THR A 168 -15.30 -1.06 -13.82
C THR A 168 -14.42 -0.71 -12.62
N LEU A 169 -13.17 -1.17 -12.57
CA LEU A 169 -12.22 -0.81 -11.52
C LEU A 169 -11.86 0.67 -11.54
N LEU A 170 -11.64 1.27 -12.72
CA LEU A 170 -11.39 2.71 -12.85
C LEU A 170 -12.59 3.53 -12.39
N LEU A 171 -13.79 3.17 -12.83
CA LEU A 171 -15.02 3.86 -12.43
C LEU A 171 -15.27 3.72 -10.92
N LEU A 172 -15.14 2.50 -10.38
CA LEU A 172 -15.28 2.25 -8.95
C LEU A 172 -14.24 3.04 -8.14
N LEU A 173 -13.01 3.15 -8.63
CA LEU A 173 -11.95 3.93 -7.97
C LEU A 173 -12.29 5.42 -7.92
N MET A 174 -12.81 5.98 -9.01
CA MET A 174 -13.28 7.37 -9.07
C MET A 174 -14.41 7.64 -8.08
N LEU A 175 -15.45 6.79 -8.11
CA LEU A 175 -16.63 6.91 -7.25
C LEU A 175 -16.28 6.67 -5.78
N ALA A 176 -15.53 5.61 -5.47
CA ALA A 176 -15.14 5.29 -4.11
C ALA A 176 -14.29 6.42 -3.49
N ARG A 177 -13.38 7.01 -4.28
CA ARG A 177 -12.62 8.17 -3.82
C ARG A 177 -13.50 9.38 -3.59
N ALA A 178 -14.41 9.71 -4.50
CA ALA A 178 -15.33 10.82 -4.32
C ALA A 178 -16.20 10.63 -3.06
N ALA A 179 -16.74 9.41 -2.88
CA ALA A 179 -17.53 9.03 -1.72
C ALA A 179 -16.73 9.04 -0.41
N SER A 180 -15.41 8.87 -0.45
CA SER A 180 -14.55 9.02 0.75
C SER A 180 -14.16 10.48 1.03
N VAL A 181 -13.81 11.26 0.00
CA VAL A 181 -13.25 12.61 0.17
C VAL A 181 -14.35 13.62 0.53
N VAL A 182 -15.50 13.56 -0.13
CA VAL A 182 -16.59 14.53 0.09
C VAL A 182 -17.08 14.54 1.55
N PRO A 183 -17.35 13.38 2.20
CA PRO A 183 -17.73 13.36 3.60
C PRO A 183 -16.60 13.82 4.53
N ILE A 184 -15.34 13.42 4.26
CA ILE A 184 -14.20 13.82 5.10
C ILE A 184 -13.99 15.33 5.06
N VAL A 185 -14.05 15.94 3.88
CA VAL A 185 -13.97 17.40 3.72
C VAL A 185 -15.16 18.08 4.40
N GLY A 186 -16.36 17.51 4.29
CA GLY A 186 -17.55 17.98 4.99
C GLY A 186 -17.36 18.00 6.50
N VAL A 187 -16.92 16.89 7.09
CA VAL A 187 -16.63 16.79 8.53
C VAL A 187 -15.49 17.73 8.94
N HIS A 188 -14.43 17.82 8.14
CA HIS A 188 -13.32 18.74 8.39
C HIS A 188 -13.80 20.19 8.45
N ASN A 189 -14.62 20.61 7.50
CA ASN A 189 -15.17 21.96 7.43
C ASN A 189 -16.14 22.31 8.57
N LEU A 190 -16.68 21.30 9.27
CA LEU A 190 -17.49 21.49 10.47
C LEU A 190 -16.64 21.70 11.72
N VAL A 191 -15.47 21.07 11.80
CA VAL A 191 -14.64 21.03 13.02
C VAL A 191 -13.47 22.02 12.96
N SER A 192 -12.97 22.32 11.76
CA SER A 192 -11.72 23.06 11.58
C SER A 192 -11.97 24.56 11.38
N ALA A 193 -11.09 25.37 11.97
CA ALA A 193 -11.10 26.83 11.81
C ALA A 193 -10.73 27.28 10.39
N VAL A 194 -9.93 26.47 9.69
CA VAL A 194 -9.58 26.67 8.28
C VAL A 194 -10.50 25.78 7.43
N LYS A 195 -11.26 26.40 6.52
CA LYS A 195 -12.19 25.69 5.64
C LYS A 195 -11.50 25.33 4.33
N LEU A 196 -11.68 24.08 3.90
CA LEU A 196 -11.29 23.59 2.59
C LEU A 196 -12.34 23.99 1.56
N THR A 197 -11.88 24.56 0.45
CA THR A 197 -12.73 24.93 -0.69
C THR A 197 -13.11 23.70 -1.52
N ALA A 198 -14.11 23.84 -2.38
CA ALA A 198 -14.47 22.79 -3.34
C ALA A 198 -13.29 22.46 -4.29
N THR A 199 -12.51 23.48 -4.66
CA THR A 199 -11.26 23.34 -5.43
C THR A 199 -10.25 22.47 -4.69
N ASP A 200 -10.03 22.70 -3.39
CA ASP A 200 -9.12 21.88 -2.59
C ASP A 200 -9.62 20.43 -2.51
N ALA A 201 -10.93 20.22 -2.38
CA ALA A 201 -11.52 18.88 -2.38
C ALA A 201 -11.33 18.14 -3.72
N VAL A 202 -11.43 18.84 -4.86
CA VAL A 202 -11.16 18.28 -6.20
C VAL A 202 -9.68 17.94 -6.35
N ILE A 203 -8.76 18.76 -5.87
CA ILE A 203 -7.31 18.48 -5.89
C ILE A 203 -6.99 17.26 -5.03
N ILE A 204 -7.56 17.16 -3.82
CA ILE A 204 -7.39 16.01 -2.93
C ILE A 204 -7.97 14.75 -3.59
N TRP A 205 -9.17 14.85 -4.17
CA TRP A 205 -9.76 13.73 -4.91
C TRP A 205 -8.84 13.28 -6.04
N TRP A 206 -8.42 14.20 -6.92
CA TRP A 206 -7.56 13.93 -8.08
C TRP A 206 -6.22 13.30 -7.70
N SER A 207 -5.51 13.87 -6.73
CA SER A 207 -4.21 13.37 -6.31
C SER A 207 -4.29 11.93 -5.77
N GLY A 208 -5.41 11.56 -5.14
CA GLY A 208 -5.66 10.22 -4.61
C GLY A 208 -6.02 9.15 -5.64
N LEU A 209 -6.20 9.51 -6.92
CA LEU A 209 -6.44 8.54 -8.00
C LEU A 209 -5.16 7.80 -8.41
N MET A 210 -3.97 8.40 -8.25
CA MET A 210 -2.72 7.75 -8.62
C MET A 210 -2.44 6.56 -7.72
N ARG A 211 -2.47 5.35 -8.28
CA ARG A 211 -2.19 4.12 -7.53
C ARG A 211 -0.69 3.83 -7.54
N GLY A 212 -0.12 3.58 -6.36
CA GLY A 212 1.30 3.30 -6.21
C GLY A 212 1.69 1.84 -6.45
N ALA A 213 3.01 1.61 -6.45
CA ALA A 213 3.67 0.31 -6.58
C ALA A 213 3.17 -0.75 -5.57
N VAL A 214 2.72 -0.32 -4.38
CA VAL A 214 2.20 -1.22 -3.34
C VAL A 214 0.98 -2.00 -3.80
N SER A 215 0.09 -1.39 -4.58
CA SER A 215 -1.13 -2.07 -5.07
C SER A 215 -0.81 -3.24 -6.00
N VAL A 216 0.22 -3.10 -6.83
CA VAL A 216 0.75 -4.16 -7.69
C VAL A 216 1.41 -5.23 -6.84
N ALA A 217 2.37 -4.85 -5.99
CA ALA A 217 3.09 -5.81 -5.14
C ALA A 217 2.12 -6.68 -4.32
N LEU A 218 1.05 -6.06 -3.82
CA LEU A 218 0.00 -6.73 -3.07
C LEU A 218 -0.82 -7.70 -3.94
N ALA A 219 -1.14 -7.33 -5.18
CA ALA A 219 -1.82 -8.22 -6.12
C ALA A 219 -0.97 -9.46 -6.43
N TYR A 220 0.33 -9.29 -6.67
CA TYR A 220 1.23 -10.43 -6.89
C TYR A 220 1.36 -11.29 -5.63
N TYR A 221 1.57 -10.69 -4.47
CA TYR A 221 1.76 -11.42 -3.22
C TYR A 221 0.57 -12.35 -2.88
N TYR A 222 -0.68 -11.92 -3.13
CA TYR A 222 -1.86 -12.74 -2.82
C TYR A 222 -2.37 -13.60 -3.98
N PHE A 223 -2.18 -13.19 -5.24
CA PHE A 223 -2.80 -13.85 -6.39
C PHE A 223 -1.83 -14.60 -7.31
N ASP A 224 -0.52 -14.38 -7.22
CA ASP A 224 0.51 -15.02 -8.07
C ASP A 224 1.02 -16.37 -7.51
N LEU A 225 0.28 -17.02 -6.60
CA LEU A 225 0.67 -18.26 -5.92
C LEU A 225 0.66 -19.54 -6.80
N GLY A 226 1.03 -19.44 -8.09
CA GLY A 226 1.29 -20.63 -8.92
C GLY A 226 1.09 -20.49 -10.43
N ALA A 227 0.93 -19.28 -11.00
CA ALA A 227 0.57 -19.11 -12.41
C ALA A 227 1.77 -19.03 -13.38
N THR A 228 3.01 -18.97 -12.90
CA THR A 228 4.18 -18.69 -13.76
C THR A 228 5.33 -19.69 -13.67
N SER A 229 5.28 -20.69 -12.79
CA SER A 229 6.23 -21.82 -12.80
C SER A 229 5.80 -22.87 -13.82
N GLY A 230 5.82 -22.47 -15.09
CA GLY A 230 5.63 -23.35 -16.23
C GLY A 230 4.91 -22.62 -17.35
N ALA A 231 5.55 -22.54 -18.51
CA ALA A 231 4.91 -22.28 -19.79
C ALA A 231 3.92 -23.42 -20.12
N ALA A 232 2.89 -23.59 -19.29
CA ALA A 232 1.79 -24.50 -19.51
C ALA A 232 0.80 -23.77 -20.41
N ASP A 233 0.79 -24.17 -21.67
CA ASP A 233 -0.24 -23.95 -22.68
C ASP A 233 -1.53 -23.26 -22.14
N PRO A 234 -1.84 -22.03 -22.57
CA PRO A 234 -2.99 -21.24 -22.06
C PRO A 234 -4.33 -21.96 -22.22
N SER A 235 -4.42 -23.01 -23.05
CA SER A 235 -5.60 -23.84 -23.22
C SER A 235 -5.92 -24.77 -22.04
N LYS A 236 -4.96 -25.05 -21.14
CA LYS A 236 -5.11 -25.99 -20.00
C LYS A 236 -5.31 -25.31 -18.64
N LEU A 237 -5.39 -23.98 -18.61
CA LEU A 237 -5.49 -23.21 -17.38
C LEU A 237 -6.90 -23.33 -16.75
N SER A 238 -6.96 -23.69 -15.46
CA SER A 238 -8.23 -23.77 -14.71
C SER A 238 -8.95 -22.41 -14.74
N ARG A 239 -10.29 -22.42 -14.65
CA ARG A 239 -11.09 -21.17 -14.66
C ARG A 239 -10.70 -20.23 -13.51
N ALA A 240 -10.31 -20.79 -12.36
CA ALA A 240 -9.84 -20.02 -11.21
C ALA A 240 -8.50 -19.30 -11.51
N ASP A 241 -7.58 -19.98 -12.17
CA ASP A 241 -6.25 -19.42 -12.48
C ASP A 241 -6.33 -18.35 -13.58
N ARG A 242 -7.22 -18.52 -14.57
CA ARG A 242 -7.56 -17.45 -15.54
C ARG A 242 -8.11 -16.21 -14.84
N HIS A 243 -8.95 -16.37 -13.83
CA HIS A 243 -9.51 -15.24 -13.10
C HIS A 243 -8.43 -14.50 -12.28
N ARG A 244 -7.52 -15.23 -11.64
CA ARG A 244 -6.37 -14.63 -10.93
C ARG A 244 -5.43 -13.88 -11.89
N ALA A 245 -5.10 -14.47 -13.03
CA ALA A 245 -4.30 -13.81 -14.07
C ALA A 245 -5.00 -12.54 -14.58
N THR A 246 -6.31 -12.60 -14.78
CA THR A 246 -7.12 -11.44 -15.21
C THR A 246 -7.16 -10.35 -14.15
N LEU A 247 -7.23 -10.70 -12.84
CA LEU A 247 -7.15 -9.73 -11.74
C LEU A 247 -5.79 -9.02 -11.68
N ILE A 248 -4.69 -9.76 -11.85
CA ILE A 248 -3.34 -9.19 -11.89
C ILE A 248 -3.19 -8.27 -13.10
N ALA A 249 -3.58 -8.73 -14.29
CA ALA A 249 -3.50 -7.95 -15.52
C ALA A 249 -4.36 -6.67 -15.45
N ALA A 250 -5.58 -6.75 -14.94
CA ALA A 250 -6.44 -5.58 -14.78
C ALA A 250 -5.87 -4.59 -13.75
N THR A 251 -5.31 -5.08 -12.64
CA THR A 251 -4.65 -4.22 -11.65
C THR A 251 -3.43 -3.51 -12.25
N LEU A 252 -2.63 -4.23 -13.03
CA LEU A 252 -1.47 -3.71 -13.75
C LEU A 252 -1.88 -2.59 -14.74
N VAL A 253 -2.93 -2.81 -15.54
CA VAL A 253 -3.46 -1.79 -16.46
C VAL A 253 -3.96 -0.56 -15.69
N VAL A 254 -4.76 -0.77 -14.64
CA VAL A 254 -5.31 0.32 -13.83
C VAL A 254 -4.19 1.15 -13.20
N VAL A 255 -3.15 0.51 -12.66
CA VAL A 255 -2.01 1.20 -12.07
C VAL A 255 -1.23 1.98 -13.13
N LEU A 256 -0.87 1.37 -14.25
CA LEU A 256 -0.15 2.05 -15.35
C LEU A 256 -0.94 3.24 -15.90
N VAL A 257 -2.24 3.06 -16.18
CA VAL A 257 -3.09 4.15 -16.68
C VAL A 257 -3.23 5.24 -15.63
N SER A 258 -3.50 4.89 -14.37
CA SER A 258 -3.65 5.88 -13.30
C SER A 258 -2.36 6.65 -13.01
N THR A 259 -1.19 6.02 -13.14
CA THR A 259 0.10 6.68 -12.86
C THR A 259 0.60 7.49 -14.05
N LEU A 260 0.56 6.95 -15.26
CA LEU A 260 1.08 7.63 -16.44
C LEU A 260 0.11 8.68 -16.95
N ALA A 261 -1.16 8.32 -17.16
CA ALA A 261 -2.13 9.22 -17.78
C ALA A 261 -2.54 10.34 -16.80
N LEU A 262 -2.90 9.99 -15.56
CA LEU A 262 -3.27 11.01 -14.58
C LEU A 262 -2.04 11.77 -14.09
N GLY A 263 -0.87 11.12 -14.01
CA GLY A 263 0.41 11.77 -13.74
C GLY A 263 0.70 12.90 -14.72
N TRP A 264 0.64 12.58 -16.01
CA TRP A 264 0.83 13.57 -17.07
C TRP A 264 -0.21 14.69 -17.05
N LEU A 265 -1.48 14.35 -16.78
CA LEU A 265 -2.58 15.31 -16.73
C LEU A 265 -2.62 16.15 -15.44
N THR A 266 -1.78 15.85 -14.44
CA THR A 266 -1.78 16.60 -13.18
C THR A 266 -1.20 18.00 -13.34
N HIS A 267 -0.15 18.17 -14.14
CA HIS A 267 0.42 19.50 -14.39
C HIS A 267 -0.60 20.48 -15.00
N PRO A 268 -1.27 20.18 -16.14
CA PRO A 268 -2.26 21.10 -16.70
C PRO A 268 -3.47 21.30 -15.79
N LEU A 269 -3.88 20.28 -15.03
CA LEU A 269 -4.96 20.42 -14.06
C LEU A 269 -4.60 21.43 -12.96
N MET A 270 -3.39 21.34 -12.39
CA MET A 270 -2.94 22.26 -11.35
C MET A 270 -2.84 23.69 -11.86
N GLN A 271 -2.47 23.91 -13.13
CA GLN A 271 -2.49 25.24 -13.73
C GLN A 271 -3.93 25.80 -13.74
N VAL A 272 -4.90 25.03 -14.19
CA VAL A 272 -6.31 25.47 -14.26
C VAL A 272 -6.94 25.72 -12.88
N LEU A 273 -6.62 24.91 -11.86
CA LEU A 273 -7.23 25.00 -10.52
C LEU A 273 -6.49 25.95 -9.56
N VAL A 274 -5.19 26.22 -9.78
CA VAL A 274 -4.38 27.07 -8.89
C VAL A 274 -4.14 28.47 -9.45
N GLU A 275 -4.29 28.71 -10.77
CA GLU A 275 -4.24 30.06 -11.35
C GLU A 275 -5.50 30.90 -11.06
N GLU A 276 -6.06 30.84 -9.84
CA GLU A 276 -6.83 31.97 -9.30
C GLU A 276 -5.84 32.98 -8.68
N PRO A 277 -5.69 34.18 -9.27
CA PRO A 277 -4.62 35.11 -8.94
C PRO A 277 -4.92 35.97 -7.71
N ASP A 278 -5.37 35.40 -6.58
CA ASP A 278 -5.46 36.08 -5.28
C ASP A 278 -5.84 35.12 -4.13
N ARG A 279 -4.94 34.20 -3.75
CA ARG A 279 -5.05 33.51 -2.45
C ARG A 279 -4.07 34.17 -1.47
N PRO A 280 -4.48 35.18 -0.66
CA PRO A 280 -3.62 35.64 0.43
C PRO A 280 -3.44 34.48 1.40
N LEU A 281 -2.19 34.05 1.56
CA LEU A 281 -1.77 33.20 2.67
C LEU A 281 -2.03 33.98 3.96
N HIS A 282 -3.22 33.81 4.55
CA HIS A 282 -3.50 34.28 5.90
C HIS A 282 -2.70 33.41 6.88
N VAL A 283 -1.44 33.78 7.07
CA VAL A 283 -0.71 33.48 8.28
C VAL A 283 -1.27 34.42 9.35
N LYS A 284 -2.01 33.86 10.31
CA LYS A 284 -2.23 34.44 11.63
C LYS A 284 -1.67 33.48 12.66
#